data_AF-A0A8S2ZMF6-F1
#
_entry.id   AF-A0A8S2ZMF6-F1
#
_cell.length_a   1.000
_cell.length_b   1.000
_cell.length_c   1.000
_cell.angle_alpha   90.00
_cell.angle_beta   90.00
_cell.angle_gamma   90.00
#
_symmetry.space_group_name_H-M   'P 1'
#
loop_
_entity.id
_entity.type
_entity.pdbx_description
1 polymer ?
#
loop_
_entity_poly.entity_id
_entity_poly.type
_entity_poly.pdbx_seq_one_letter_code
_entity_poly.pdbx_strand_id
1 'polypeptide(L)'
;IDISRSCQNPPTQPKLASYPRNNENRSFTAKWYDGRPWLEYSIKTDTAYCYHCRHFGAPSSSSNKKPQTDAFVNNGFQNWKKALDKSKGFDRHLQSNGHILAPSNYAIYQQREQTQHNVIQVLDKSRTEQIRRNRERLIKIASALLLCARQTIAIRGHDESER
;
A
#
# COMPACT_ATOMS: atom_id res chain seq x y z
N ILE A 1 7.07 -9.71 19.65
CA ILE A 1 6.31 -10.37 18.56
C ILE A 1 7.09 -10.23 17.25
N ASP A 2 7.10 -11.29 16.43
CA ASP A 2 7.80 -11.40 15.15
C ASP A 2 6.84 -11.28 13.96
N ILE A 3 5.94 -10.30 14.02
CA ILE A 3 4.97 -9.97 12.97
C ILE A 3 5.25 -8.57 12.40
N SER A 4 4.47 -8.15 11.40
CA SER A 4 4.63 -6.84 10.75
C SER A 4 4.68 -5.68 11.76
N ARG A 5 5.74 -4.87 11.64
CA ARG A 5 5.96 -3.65 12.44
C ARG A 5 5.44 -2.38 11.79
N SER A 6 5.15 -2.43 10.49
CA SER A 6 4.70 -1.31 9.67
C SER A 6 3.66 -1.81 8.68
N CYS A 7 2.76 -0.91 8.27
CA CYS A 7 1.71 -1.13 7.26
C CYS A 7 2.24 -1.31 5.83
N GLN A 8 3.53 -1.09 5.61
CA GLN A 8 4.22 -1.35 4.35
C GLN A 8 4.69 -2.81 4.23
N ASN A 9 4.90 -3.48 5.36
CA ASN A 9 5.35 -4.87 5.38
C ASN A 9 4.15 -5.79 5.24
N PRO A 10 4.19 -6.80 4.35
CA PRO A 10 3.05 -7.70 4.20
C PRO A 10 2.74 -8.46 5.51
N PRO A 11 1.49 -8.94 5.66
CA PRO A 11 1.11 -9.81 6.77
C PRO A 11 2.09 -10.98 6.93
N THR A 12 2.58 -11.18 8.16
CA THR A 12 3.54 -12.26 8.44
C THR A 12 2.81 -13.62 8.56
N GLN A 13 2.92 -14.44 7.51
CA GLN A 13 2.25 -15.76 7.39
C GLN A 13 3.26 -16.91 7.21
N PRO A 14 4.10 -17.19 8.22
CA PRO A 14 5.11 -18.25 8.12
C PRO A 14 4.44 -19.62 7.98
N LYS A 15 4.90 -20.41 7.02
CA LYS A 15 4.48 -21.82 6.82
C LYS A 15 5.55 -22.74 7.42
N LEU A 16 5.27 -23.27 8.60
CA LEU A 16 6.18 -24.15 9.32
C LEU A 16 5.84 -25.63 9.05
N ALA A 17 6.85 -26.49 9.06
CA ALA A 17 6.65 -27.95 9.02
C ALA A 17 5.88 -28.45 10.25
N SER A 18 6.13 -27.83 11.41
CA SER A 18 5.37 -28.04 12.64
C SER A 18 5.27 -26.72 13.39
N TYR A 19 4.07 -26.41 13.88
CA TYR A 19 3.82 -25.25 14.72
C TYR A 19 3.96 -25.62 16.21
N PRO A 20 4.38 -24.68 17.06
CA PRO A 20 4.35 -24.82 18.51
C PRO A 20 3.00 -25.36 19.00
N ARG A 21 3.06 -26.26 19.99
CA ARG A 21 1.88 -26.83 20.64
C ARG A 21 1.71 -26.23 22.02
N ASN A 22 0.47 -25.91 22.36
CA ASN A 22 0.09 -25.47 23.70
C ASN A 22 -0.05 -26.66 24.66
N ASN A 23 -0.35 -26.39 25.93
CA ASN A 23 -0.53 -27.40 26.98
C ASN A 23 -1.67 -28.40 26.69
N GLU A 24 -2.61 -28.07 25.80
CA GLU A 24 -3.68 -28.97 25.35
C GLU A 24 -3.28 -29.80 24.12
N ASN A 25 -2.00 -29.79 23.75
CA ASN A 25 -1.44 -30.47 22.57
C ASN A 25 -2.07 -29.97 21.24
N ARG A 26 -2.54 -28.71 21.21
CA ARG A 26 -3.10 -28.05 20.02
C ARG A 26 -2.13 -27.01 19.50
N SER A 27 -2.14 -26.75 18.20
CA SER A 27 -1.30 -25.75 17.57
C SER A 27 -2.10 -24.90 16.58
N PHE A 28 -1.50 -23.80 16.16
CA PHE A 28 -1.86 -23.14 14.92
C PHE A 28 -1.73 -24.09 13.72
N THR A 29 -2.45 -23.80 12.63
CA THR A 29 -2.30 -24.50 11.35
C THR A 29 -2.25 -23.52 10.17
N ALA A 30 -1.30 -23.73 9.26
CA ALA A 30 -1.12 -22.92 8.06
C ALA A 30 -2.39 -22.84 7.19
N LYS A 31 -3.26 -23.85 7.23
CA LYS A 31 -4.55 -23.86 6.51
C LYS A 31 -5.47 -22.71 6.92
N TRP A 32 -5.28 -22.13 8.10
CA TRP A 32 -6.07 -20.98 8.53
C TRP A 32 -5.74 -19.71 7.76
N TYR A 33 -4.58 -19.62 7.09
CA TYR A 33 -4.29 -18.51 6.18
C TYR A 33 -5.16 -18.53 4.92
N ASP A 34 -5.69 -19.70 4.54
CA ASP A 34 -6.52 -19.83 3.34
C ASP A 34 -7.80 -19.00 3.51
N GLY A 35 -7.97 -18.03 2.61
CA GLY A 35 -9.07 -17.06 2.66
C GLY A 35 -8.95 -16.00 3.77
N ARG A 36 -7.82 -15.93 4.50
CA ARG A 36 -7.58 -14.96 5.58
C ARG A 36 -6.26 -14.23 5.36
N PRO A 37 -6.15 -13.35 4.35
CA PRO A 37 -4.94 -12.56 4.09
C PRO A 37 -4.58 -11.61 5.24
N TRP A 38 -5.53 -11.32 6.13
CA TRP A 38 -5.35 -10.48 7.31
C TRP A 38 -4.68 -11.18 8.49
N LEU A 39 -4.65 -12.52 8.49
CA LEU A 39 -4.21 -13.30 9.64
C LEU A 39 -2.67 -13.34 9.70
N GLU A 40 -2.09 -12.81 10.76
CA GLU A 40 -0.66 -12.93 11.06
C GLU A 40 -0.43 -13.94 12.18
N TYR A 41 0.75 -14.56 12.19
CA TYR A 41 1.17 -15.45 13.27
C TYR A 41 2.58 -15.10 13.74
N SER A 42 2.74 -14.99 15.05
CA SER A 42 3.98 -14.72 15.75
C SER A 42 4.53 -16.06 16.26
N ILE A 43 5.63 -16.56 15.67
CA ILE A 43 6.24 -17.82 16.07
C ILE A 43 6.80 -17.69 17.49
N LYS A 44 7.38 -16.53 17.82
CA LYS A 44 8.02 -16.29 19.12
C LYS A 44 7.07 -16.37 20.30
N THR A 45 5.79 -16.05 20.07
CA THR A 45 4.79 -15.96 21.14
C THR A 45 3.65 -16.96 20.99
N ASP A 46 3.67 -17.81 19.96
CA ASP A 46 2.57 -18.71 19.60
C ASP A 46 1.20 -18.00 19.63
N THR A 47 1.10 -16.87 18.94
CA THR A 47 -0.12 -16.04 18.93
C THR A 47 -0.45 -15.52 17.54
N ALA A 48 -1.75 -15.44 17.24
CA ALA A 48 -2.28 -14.91 15.99
C ALA A 48 -2.78 -13.47 16.15
N TYR A 49 -2.63 -12.67 15.10
CA TYR A 49 -3.02 -11.26 15.08
C TYR A 49 -3.76 -10.92 13.78
N CYS A 50 -4.42 -9.76 13.75
CA CYS A 50 -5.02 -9.22 12.54
C CYS A 50 -4.22 -8.03 12.01
N TYR A 51 -3.60 -8.22 10.86
CA TYR A 51 -2.83 -7.21 10.14
C TYR A 51 -3.68 -5.95 9.87
N HIS A 52 -4.86 -6.12 9.26
CA HIS A 52 -5.72 -4.99 8.91
C HIS A 52 -6.10 -4.20 10.16
N CYS A 53 -6.57 -4.86 11.23
CA CYS A 53 -6.99 -4.16 12.44
C CYS A 53 -5.84 -3.46 13.16
N ARG A 54 -4.63 -4.06 13.19
CA ARG A 54 -3.46 -3.47 13.85
C ARG A 54 -2.97 -2.20 13.16
N HIS A 55 -2.99 -2.16 11.83
CA HIS A 55 -2.40 -1.06 11.06
C HIS A 55 -3.44 -0.07 10.50
N PHE A 56 -4.67 -0.52 10.30
CA PHE A 56 -5.74 0.22 9.63
C PHE A 56 -7.06 0.21 10.41
N GLY A 57 -7.02 -0.22 11.68
CA GLY A 57 -8.15 -0.13 12.59
C GLY A 57 -8.61 1.31 12.77
N ALA A 58 -9.91 1.50 12.99
CA ALA A 58 -10.46 2.83 13.23
C ALA A 58 -9.80 3.44 14.48
N PRO A 59 -9.41 4.73 14.44
CA PRO A 59 -8.98 5.42 15.65
C PRO A 59 -10.10 5.33 16.68
N SER A 60 -9.73 5.09 17.94
CA SER A 60 -10.65 5.10 19.07
C SER A 60 -11.17 6.53 19.26
N SER A 61 -12.14 6.96 18.47
CA SER A 61 -12.73 8.32 18.49
C SER A 61 -13.61 8.59 19.71
N SER A 62 -13.37 7.91 20.82
CA SER A 62 -14.05 8.16 22.09
C SER A 62 -13.09 7.84 23.22
N SER A 63 -12.57 8.90 23.83
CA SER A 63 -11.89 8.90 25.12
C SER A 63 -12.71 8.24 26.25
N ASN A 64 -14.00 7.93 26.02
CA ASN A 64 -14.91 7.35 26.99
C ASN A 64 -15.44 5.94 26.66
N LYS A 65 -14.99 5.31 25.56
CA LYS A 65 -15.29 3.88 25.32
C LYS A 65 -14.04 3.09 25.63
N LYS A 66 -14.16 2.07 26.51
CA LYS A 66 -13.07 1.09 26.73
C LYS A 66 -12.52 0.71 25.35
N PRO A 67 -11.19 0.81 25.12
CA PRO A 67 -10.61 0.40 23.85
C PRO A 67 -11.13 -1.01 23.59
N GLN A 68 -11.79 -1.22 22.45
CA GLN A 68 -12.36 -2.52 22.14
C GLN A 68 -11.21 -3.52 22.21
N THR A 69 -11.20 -4.33 23.26
CA THR A 69 -10.10 -5.24 23.60
C THR A 69 -10.20 -6.43 22.65
N ASP A 70 -9.93 -6.19 21.37
CA ASP A 70 -9.85 -7.25 20.39
C ASP A 70 -8.52 -7.98 20.61
N ALA A 71 -8.62 -9.25 21.00
CA ALA A 71 -7.45 -10.10 21.24
C ALA A 71 -6.54 -10.13 20.00
N PHE A 72 -7.07 -9.97 18.80
CA PHE A 72 -6.29 -9.99 17.55
C PHE A 72 -5.43 -8.72 17.34
N VAL A 73 -5.57 -7.68 18.16
CA VAL A 73 -4.81 -6.44 18.04
C VAL A 73 -3.76 -6.31 19.13
N ASN A 74 -4.16 -6.40 20.40
CA ASN A 74 -3.28 -6.07 21.52
C ASN A 74 -2.53 -7.29 22.08
N ASN A 75 -3.25 -8.34 22.45
CA ASN A 75 -2.68 -9.46 23.20
C ASN A 75 -2.29 -10.66 22.33
N GLY A 76 -2.87 -10.77 21.14
CA GLY A 76 -2.81 -11.97 20.31
C GLY A 76 -3.87 -13.00 20.70
N PHE A 77 -4.36 -13.73 19.71
CA PHE A 77 -5.26 -14.86 19.89
C PHE A 77 -4.44 -16.17 19.92
N GLN A 78 -4.62 -16.98 20.96
CA GLN A 78 -3.93 -18.28 21.13
C GLN A 78 -4.87 -19.45 21.46
N ASN A 79 -6.19 -19.23 21.46
CA ASN A 79 -7.16 -20.29 21.78
C ASN A 79 -7.43 -21.17 20.55
N TRP A 80 -6.49 -22.06 20.23
CA TRP A 80 -6.54 -22.94 19.06
C TRP A 80 -7.78 -23.84 19.02
N LYS A 81 -8.31 -24.23 20.19
CA LYS A 81 -9.56 -24.99 20.30
C LYS A 81 -10.77 -24.24 19.74
N LYS A 82 -10.76 -22.91 19.80
CA LYS A 82 -11.86 -22.02 19.40
C LYS A 82 -11.55 -21.18 18.17
N ALA A 83 -10.46 -21.48 17.45
CA ALA A 83 -10.01 -20.71 16.30
C ALA A 83 -11.10 -20.53 15.22
N LEU A 84 -11.87 -21.58 14.92
CA LEU A 84 -12.96 -21.56 13.93
C LEU A 84 -14.36 -21.45 14.57
N ASP A 85 -14.44 -21.08 15.85
CA ASP A 85 -15.71 -20.94 16.55
C ASP A 85 -16.38 -19.61 16.16
N LYS A 86 -17.65 -19.68 15.72
CA LYS A 86 -18.44 -18.50 15.32
C LYS A 86 -18.64 -17.47 16.43
N SER A 87 -18.47 -17.87 17.69
CA SER A 87 -18.71 -17.02 18.85
C SER A 87 -17.46 -16.34 19.40
N LYS A 88 -16.27 -16.92 19.19
CA LYS A 88 -15.02 -16.48 19.86
C LYS A 88 -13.75 -16.55 19.01
N GLY A 89 -13.81 -17.14 17.81
CA GLY A 89 -12.66 -17.35 16.92
C GLY A 89 -12.51 -16.29 15.84
N PHE A 90 -11.88 -16.68 14.74
CA PHE A 90 -11.66 -15.84 13.56
C PHE A 90 -12.97 -15.30 12.99
N ASP A 91 -14.01 -16.15 12.90
CA ASP A 91 -15.29 -15.75 12.31
C ASP A 91 -16.00 -14.69 13.16
N ARG A 92 -15.87 -14.76 14.50
CA ARG A 92 -16.37 -13.70 15.37
C ARG A 92 -15.58 -12.40 15.17
N HIS A 93 -14.27 -12.49 15.03
CA HIS A 93 -13.41 -11.33 14.78
C HIS A 93 -13.79 -10.63 13.46
N LEU A 94 -14.08 -11.39 12.40
CA LEU A 94 -14.55 -10.83 11.12
C LEU A 94 -15.82 -9.99 11.26
N GLN A 95 -16.69 -10.33 12.20
CA GLN A 95 -17.94 -9.61 12.50
C GLN A 95 -17.72 -8.40 13.42
N SER A 96 -16.52 -8.18 13.94
CA SER A 96 -16.25 -7.07 14.86
C SER A 96 -16.26 -5.75 14.10
N ASN A 97 -16.80 -4.70 14.72
CA ASN A 97 -16.81 -3.35 14.13
C ASN A 97 -15.40 -2.86 13.78
N GLY A 98 -14.39 -3.26 14.56
CA GLY A 98 -12.98 -2.96 14.29
C GLY A 98 -12.49 -3.62 13.01
N HIS A 99 -12.88 -4.87 12.75
CA HIS A 99 -12.52 -5.57 11.52
C HIS A 99 -13.32 -5.10 10.32
N ILE A 100 -14.60 -4.77 10.43
CA ILE A 100 -15.44 -4.42 9.26
C ILE A 100 -14.87 -3.22 8.46
N LEU A 101 -14.28 -2.23 9.15
CA LEU A 101 -13.74 -1.02 8.51
C LEU A 101 -12.28 -1.19 8.05
N ALA A 102 -11.52 -2.07 8.68
CA ALA A 102 -10.06 -2.14 8.48
C ALA A 102 -9.62 -2.61 7.07
N PRO A 103 -10.24 -3.64 6.44
CA PRO A 103 -9.97 -4.04 5.07
C PRO A 103 -10.23 -2.92 4.06
N SER A 104 -11.29 -2.12 4.26
CA SER A 104 -11.60 -0.97 3.39
C SER A 104 -10.50 0.09 3.48
N ASN A 105 -10.04 0.41 4.69
CA ASN A 105 -8.93 1.32 4.90
C ASN A 105 -7.62 0.82 4.29
N TYR A 106 -7.35 -0.49 4.39
CA TYR A 106 -6.21 -1.13 3.74
C TYR A 106 -6.30 -1.02 2.21
N ALA A 107 -7.47 -1.28 1.62
CA ALA A 107 -7.67 -1.14 0.18
C ALA A 107 -7.43 0.30 -0.30
N ILE A 108 -7.91 1.31 0.44
CA ILE A 108 -7.65 2.73 0.16
C ILE A 108 -6.15 3.02 0.22
N TYR A 109 -5.45 2.49 1.23
CA TYR A 109 -3.99 2.64 1.33
C TYR A 109 -3.27 2.03 0.12
N GLN A 110 -3.60 0.80 -0.27
CA GLN A 110 -3.01 0.16 -1.45
C GLN A 110 -3.23 0.96 -2.73
N GLN A 111 -4.44 1.52 -2.91
CA GLN A 111 -4.75 2.37 -4.05
C GLN A 111 -3.93 3.67 -4.04
N ARG A 112 -3.71 4.27 -2.87
CA ARG A 112 -2.87 5.48 -2.73
C ARG A 112 -1.42 5.18 -3.08
N GLU A 113 -0.86 4.09 -2.61
CA GLU A 113 0.53 3.70 -2.95
C GLU A 113 0.67 3.51 -4.47
N GLN A 114 -0.28 2.83 -5.11
CA GLN A 114 -0.29 2.65 -6.57
C GLN A 114 -0.43 3.97 -7.34
N THR A 115 -1.28 4.89 -6.88
CA THR A 115 -1.47 6.18 -7.55
C THR A 115 -0.31 7.14 -7.34
N GLN A 116 0.37 7.12 -6.19
CA GLN A 116 1.62 7.87 -5.98
C GLN A 116 2.70 7.47 -6.99
N HIS A 117 2.88 6.16 -7.20
CA HIS A 117 3.76 5.67 -8.26
C HIS A 117 3.30 6.11 -9.66
N ASN A 118 1.99 6.18 -9.91
CA ASN A 118 1.44 6.62 -11.18
C ASN A 118 1.71 8.12 -11.45
N VAL A 119 1.55 8.99 -10.45
CA VAL A 119 1.82 10.44 -10.60
C VAL A 119 3.27 10.69 -10.98
N ILE A 120 4.23 10.02 -10.31
CA ILE A 120 5.66 10.13 -10.64
C ILE A 120 5.91 9.69 -12.09
N GLN A 121 5.33 8.56 -12.50
CA GLN A 121 5.46 8.04 -13.87
C GLN A 121 4.85 8.98 -14.93
N VAL A 122 3.73 9.63 -14.63
CA VAL A 122 3.08 10.59 -15.53
C VAL A 122 3.93 11.85 -15.69
N LEU A 123 4.51 12.35 -14.61
CA LEU A 123 5.43 13.50 -14.64
C LEU A 123 6.66 13.21 -15.50
N ASP A 124 7.25 12.01 -15.36
CA ASP A 124 8.42 11.60 -16.15
C ASP A 124 8.10 11.48 -17.65
N LYS A 125 6.92 10.94 -18.00
CA LYS A 125 6.45 10.88 -19.40
C LYS A 125 6.26 12.28 -19.99
N SER A 126 5.60 13.17 -19.26
CA SER A 126 5.37 14.56 -19.68
C SER A 126 6.68 15.30 -19.93
N ARG A 127 7.64 15.16 -19.01
CA ARG A 127 8.99 15.75 -19.13
C ARG A 127 9.73 15.20 -20.36
N THR A 128 9.68 13.90 -20.57
CA THR A 128 10.34 13.24 -21.73
C THR A 128 9.75 13.75 -23.04
N GLU A 129 8.43 13.88 -23.12
CA GLU A 129 7.74 14.39 -24.29
C GLU A 129 8.04 15.88 -24.56
N GLN A 130 8.17 16.70 -23.51
CA GLN A 130 8.62 18.08 -23.66
C GLN A 130 10.04 18.18 -24.24
N ILE A 131 10.97 17.35 -23.74
CA ILE A 131 12.34 17.29 -24.27
C ILE A 131 12.32 16.91 -25.75
N ARG A 132 11.52 15.91 -26.13
CA ARG A 132 11.36 15.47 -27.52
C ARG A 132 10.85 16.60 -28.42
N ARG A 133 9.77 17.28 -28.03
CA ARG A 133 9.21 18.43 -28.79
C ARG A 133 10.18 19.59 -28.90
N ASN A 134 10.95 19.87 -27.86
CA ASN A 134 11.97 20.93 -27.88
C ASN A 134 13.07 20.62 -28.88
N ARG A 135 13.53 19.36 -28.95
CA ARG A 135 14.51 18.93 -29.97
C ARG A 135 13.98 19.08 -31.39
N GLU A 136 12.73 18.66 -31.64
CA GLU A 136 12.10 18.84 -32.96
C GLU A 136 11.99 20.32 -33.36
N ARG A 137 11.62 21.20 -32.42
CA ARG A 137 11.59 22.65 -32.66
C ARG A 137 12.97 23.21 -32.98
N LEU A 138 14.00 22.82 -32.24
CA LEU A 138 15.37 23.25 -32.48
C LEU A 138 15.87 22.84 -33.87
N ILE A 139 15.55 21.61 -34.31
CA ILE A 139 15.91 21.14 -35.66
C ILE A 139 15.22 22.02 -36.73
N LYS A 140 13.94 22.34 -36.55
CA LYS A 140 13.20 23.21 -37.49
C LYS A 140 13.77 24.63 -37.53
N ILE A 141 14.08 25.21 -36.37
CA ILE A 141 14.71 26.54 -36.26
C ILE A 141 16.08 26.54 -36.95
N ALA A 142 16.93 25.55 -36.66
CA ALA A 142 18.24 25.41 -37.29
C ALA A 142 18.14 25.26 -38.81
N SER A 143 17.14 24.53 -39.30
CA SER A 143 16.90 24.34 -40.74
C SER A 143 16.45 25.65 -41.41
N ALA A 144 15.57 26.41 -40.76
CA ALA A 144 15.15 27.73 -41.24
C ALA A 144 16.33 28.72 -41.25
N LEU A 145 17.15 28.74 -40.19
CA LEU A 145 18.36 29.57 -40.13
C LEU A 145 19.35 29.21 -41.26
N LEU A 146 19.56 27.91 -41.50
CA LEU A 146 20.42 27.43 -42.60
C LEU A 146 19.87 27.86 -43.97
N LEU A 147 18.55 27.79 -44.17
CA LEU A 147 17.91 28.24 -45.40
C LEU A 147 18.12 29.74 -45.61
N CYS A 148 17.84 30.55 -44.59
CA CYS A 148 18.05 32.00 -44.65
C CYS A 148 19.51 32.35 -44.93
N ALA A 149 20.45 31.67 -44.27
CA ALA A 149 21.88 31.87 -44.49
C ALA A 149 22.30 31.54 -45.94
N ARG A 150 21.80 30.43 -46.49
CA ARG A 150 22.09 30.02 -47.89
C ARG A 150 21.48 30.96 -48.92
N GLN A 151 20.30 31.51 -48.64
CA GLN A 151 19.57 32.39 -49.55
C GLN A 151 19.84 33.87 -49.30
N THR A 152 20.77 34.21 -48.39
CA THR A 152 21.07 35.60 -47.99
C THR A 152 19.86 36.38 -47.49
N ILE A 153 18.87 35.69 -46.92
CA ILE A 153 17.66 36.30 -46.35
C ILE A 153 18.01 36.84 -44.96
N ALA A 154 17.67 38.10 -44.70
CA ALA A 154 17.84 38.70 -43.39
C ALA A 154 16.99 37.97 -42.34
N ILE A 155 17.62 37.56 -41.23
CA ILE A 155 16.96 36.83 -40.12
C ILE A 155 16.19 37.80 -39.21
N ARG A 156 16.57 39.08 -39.22
CA ARG A 156 15.90 40.16 -38.49
C ARG A 156 14.90 40.87 -39.41
N GLY A 157 13.71 41.13 -38.89
CA GLY A 157 12.73 42.00 -39.56
C GLY A 157 13.22 43.45 -39.61
N HIS A 158 12.61 44.23 -40.50
CA HIS A 158 12.77 45.68 -40.52
C HIS A 158 11.92 46.29 -39.40
N ASP A 159 12.48 47.24 -38.64
CA ASP A 159 11.73 47.96 -37.61
C ASP A 159 10.87 49.03 -38.29
N GLU A 160 9.55 48.86 -38.29
CA GLU A 160 8.61 49.79 -38.93
C GLU A 160 8.38 51.07 -38.11
N SER A 161 9.06 51.20 -36.96
CA SER A 161 8.96 52.36 -36.06
C SER A 161 9.72 53.61 -36.57
N GLU A 162 10.49 53.49 -37.66
CA GLU A 162 11.26 54.60 -38.26
C GLU A 162 10.58 55.18 -39.53
N ARG A 163 9.25 55.23 -39.58
CA ARG A 163 8.49 55.92 -40.63
C ARG A 163 7.68 57.10 -40.12
#